data_AF-A0A2Z4UDQ5-F1
#
_entry.id   AF-A0A2Z4UDQ5-F1
#
_cell.length_a   1.000
_cell.length_b   1.000
_cell.length_c   1.000
_cell.angle_alpha   90.00
_cell.angle_beta   90.00
_cell.angle_gamma   90.00
#
_symmetry.space_group_name_H-M   'P 1'
#
loop_
_entity.id
_entity.type
_entity.pdbx_description
1 polymer ?
#
loop_
_entity_poly.entity_id
_entity_poly.type
_entity_poly.pdbx_seq_one_letter_code
_entity_poly.pdbx_strand_id
1 'polypeptide(L)'
;MIEKEEQQRRKLFQEVIREMAQSQEVFKNPTKLEKVYKQLCKVYKGTSNTVDFRHYYSDIFSTLCLLKREGIQLEIVSQNLNEVYKYCKKKDDEEFCDKIKKLVDHTNLEVARINYVDDFEKKLNINGESFSLRITEINEQINDVTTKLEDAKKKMNNSYSDFIAILGVFAGIVLVFFGGTSILGNIIGNMQKMETVKAVMMCSITGIVVFDIIFMFIYYIAKLLDRNIAATNAPVWWESIFVRFKERYPLIFWVNIILGTIIFLCVIYYLLKIPFGTITLKEVVIYGINNLYVKHRNLFYVSLIGVLGNIIFLIAYIISKICKVDIGSSVFRSHAQWIDWEYNEEEDKYFVRDGEKNVKKFNSAKKAIWYTDTVRNIREFMATMKTVITISLLRYPYLTIFNIVIIGLVVYLLK
;
A
#
# COMPACT_ATOMS: atom_id res chain seq x y z
N MET A 1 16.19 1.55 91.41
CA MET A 1 15.43 2.81 91.55
C MET A 1 15.94 3.89 90.61
N ILE A 2 17.26 4.09 90.51
CA ILE A 2 17.91 5.12 89.67
C ILE A 2 17.49 5.03 88.18
N GLU A 3 17.52 3.84 87.58
CA GLU A 3 17.14 3.65 86.17
C GLU A 3 15.66 3.97 85.87
N LYS A 4 14.76 3.71 86.83
CA LYS A 4 13.33 4.05 86.70
C LYS A 4 13.08 5.56 86.78
N GLU A 5 13.81 6.25 87.65
CA GLU A 5 13.73 7.71 87.80
C GLU A 5 14.29 8.43 86.55
N GLU A 6 15.41 7.95 86.02
CA GLU A 6 16.02 8.48 84.80
C GLU A 6 15.08 8.35 83.59
N GLN A 7 14.46 7.18 83.39
CA GLN A 7 13.49 6.97 82.32
C GLN A 7 12.26 7.89 82.45
N GLN A 8 11.79 8.17 83.66
CA GLN A 8 10.69 9.11 83.89
C GLN A 8 11.09 10.54 83.53
N ARG A 9 12.31 10.96 83.87
CA ARG A 9 12.85 12.28 83.50
C ARG A 9 13.04 12.41 81.99
N ARG A 10 13.47 11.35 81.30
CA ARG A 10 13.58 11.31 79.82
C ARG A 10 12.21 11.48 79.14
N LYS A 11 11.18 10.80 79.63
CA LYS A 11 9.80 10.97 79.12
C LYS A 11 9.30 12.40 79.33
N LEU A 12 9.43 12.92 80.55
CA LEU A 12 9.04 14.29 80.87
C LEU A 12 9.80 15.30 80.00
N PHE A 13 11.08 15.08 79.76
CA PHE A 13 11.90 15.92 78.89
C PHE A 13 11.39 15.96 77.45
N GLN A 14 11.07 14.80 76.86
CA GLN A 14 10.50 14.73 75.51
C GLN A 14 9.11 15.38 75.43
N GLU A 15 8.26 15.20 76.45
CA GLU A 15 6.96 15.87 76.54
C GLU A 15 7.09 17.38 76.60
N VAL A 16 8.04 17.90 77.36
CA VAL A 16 8.30 19.34 77.44
C VAL A 16 8.79 19.90 76.10
N ILE A 17 9.65 19.18 75.38
CA ILE A 17 10.06 19.56 74.02
C ILE A 17 8.85 19.62 73.08
N ARG A 18 7.93 18.65 73.16
CA ARG A 18 6.69 18.66 72.38
C ARG A 18 5.75 19.80 72.78
N GLU A 19 5.63 20.12 74.07
CA GLU A 19 4.84 21.26 74.55
C GLU A 19 5.39 22.59 73.99
N MET A 20 6.72 22.72 73.92
CA MET A 20 7.39 23.86 73.29
C MET A 20 7.22 23.90 71.76
N ALA A 21 6.86 22.79 71.12
CA ALA A 21 6.70 22.72 69.67
C ALA A 21 5.30 23.17 69.18
N GLN A 22 4.33 23.34 70.09
CA GLN A 22 2.93 23.55 69.73
C GLN A 22 2.66 24.87 68.99
N SER A 23 3.30 25.96 69.39
CA SER A 23 3.22 27.24 68.67
C SER A 23 4.36 28.19 69.04
N GLN A 24 4.63 29.14 68.14
CA GLN A 24 5.58 30.22 68.38
C GLN A 24 5.12 31.19 69.49
N GLU A 25 3.83 31.17 69.81
CA GLU A 25 3.22 32.06 70.81
C GLU A 25 3.02 31.42 72.18
N VAL A 26 3.46 30.16 72.38
CA VAL A 26 3.30 29.43 73.65
C VAL A 26 3.77 30.27 74.84
N PHE A 27 4.83 31.06 74.66
CA PHE A 27 5.44 31.88 75.71
C PHE A 27 5.04 33.37 75.72
N LYS A 28 4.07 33.79 74.91
CA LYS A 28 3.40 35.09 75.12
C LYS A 28 2.60 35.11 76.43
N ASN A 29 2.19 33.94 76.92
CA ASN A 29 1.58 33.78 78.24
C ASN A 29 2.68 33.50 79.29
N PRO A 30 2.93 34.42 80.25
CA PRO A 30 3.99 34.25 81.27
C PRO A 30 3.81 32.99 82.12
N THR A 31 2.57 32.57 82.36
CA THR A 31 2.24 31.39 83.18
C THR A 31 2.68 30.09 82.50
N LYS A 32 2.64 30.02 81.16
CA LYS A 32 3.11 28.86 80.39
C LYS A 32 4.64 28.78 80.35
N LEU A 33 5.32 29.91 80.21
CA LEU A 33 6.78 29.99 80.28
C LEU A 33 7.30 29.54 81.65
N GLU A 34 6.66 30.00 82.73
CA GLU A 34 7.00 29.60 84.08
C GLU A 34 6.73 28.09 84.32
N LYS A 35 5.64 27.55 83.76
CA LYS A 35 5.33 26.11 83.80
C LYS A 35 6.42 25.28 83.14
N VAL A 36 6.82 25.63 81.91
CA VAL A 36 7.87 24.92 81.18
C VAL A 36 9.23 25.05 81.88
N TYR A 37 9.55 26.24 82.40
CA TYR A 37 10.74 26.44 83.22
C TYR A 37 10.76 25.50 84.44
N LYS A 38 9.66 25.44 85.20
CA LYS A 38 9.53 24.54 86.37
C LYS A 38 9.63 23.06 85.98
N GLN A 39 9.03 22.65 84.87
CA GLN A 39 9.13 21.29 84.36
C GLN A 39 10.57 20.94 83.98
N LEU A 40 11.30 21.83 83.32
CA LEU A 40 12.72 21.63 83.02
C LEU A 40 13.57 21.63 84.29
N CYS A 41 13.32 22.52 85.26
CA CYS A 41 13.98 22.46 86.55
C CYS A 41 13.77 21.10 87.23
N LYS A 42 12.55 20.54 87.16
CA LYS A 42 12.24 19.20 87.67
C LYS A 42 13.00 18.10 86.93
N VAL A 43 13.13 18.20 85.60
CA VAL A 43 13.93 17.27 84.78
C VAL A 43 15.39 17.27 85.19
N TYR A 44 16.00 18.46 85.36
CA TYR A 44 17.44 18.57 85.62
C TYR A 44 17.83 18.45 87.10
N LYS A 45 17.02 18.97 88.04
CA LYS A 45 17.32 18.97 89.49
C LYS A 45 16.68 17.81 90.26
N GLY A 46 15.58 17.25 89.76
CA GLY A 46 14.96 16.06 90.37
C GLY A 46 14.36 16.26 91.76
N THR A 47 14.11 15.14 92.45
CA THR A 47 13.59 15.09 93.84
C THR A 47 14.64 14.66 94.88
N SER A 48 15.88 14.36 94.47
CA SER A 48 17.00 13.99 95.34
C SER A 48 18.30 14.60 94.81
N ASN A 49 19.13 15.15 95.69
CA ASN A 49 20.42 15.81 95.40
C ASN A 49 21.51 14.90 94.78
N THR A 50 21.16 13.68 94.36
CA THR A 50 22.11 12.62 93.99
C THR A 50 22.07 12.21 92.51
N VAL A 51 21.16 12.75 91.69
CA VAL A 51 21.05 12.36 90.27
C VAL A 51 21.14 13.60 89.36
N ASP A 52 22.33 13.84 88.81
CA ASP A 52 22.58 14.85 87.77
C ASP A 52 22.06 14.36 86.42
N PHE A 53 20.92 14.88 85.97
CA PHE A 53 20.32 14.47 84.71
C PHE A 53 20.98 15.18 83.52
N ARG A 54 21.52 14.39 82.59
CA ARG A 54 22.01 14.85 81.29
C ARG A 54 20.98 14.52 80.22
N HIS A 55 20.57 15.52 79.42
CA HIS A 55 19.73 15.25 78.25
C HIS A 55 20.48 14.42 77.20
N TYR A 56 19.76 13.50 76.55
CA TYR A 56 20.32 12.65 75.51
C TYR A 56 20.10 13.26 74.13
N TYR A 57 21.15 13.32 73.32
CA TYR A 57 21.07 13.74 71.92
C TYR A 57 20.09 12.87 71.12
N SER A 58 20.05 11.57 71.41
CA SER A 58 19.11 10.64 70.79
C SER A 58 17.65 10.98 71.10
N ASP A 59 17.35 11.49 72.30
CA ASP A 59 16.00 11.91 72.68
C ASP A 59 15.62 13.22 72.00
N ILE A 60 16.54 14.17 71.89
CA ILE A 60 16.34 15.43 71.15
C ILE A 60 16.08 15.11 69.68
N PHE A 61 16.99 14.37 69.04
CA PHE A 61 16.90 14.00 67.63
C PHE A 61 15.61 13.24 67.31
N SER A 62 15.31 12.17 68.05
CA SER A 62 14.09 11.37 67.82
C SER A 62 12.81 12.20 68.00
N THR A 63 12.77 13.09 69.01
CA THR A 63 11.61 13.96 69.23
C THR A 63 11.46 14.98 68.10
N LEU A 64 12.55 15.63 67.66
CA LEU A 64 12.52 16.55 66.53
C LEU A 64 12.12 15.86 65.22
N CYS A 65 12.62 14.64 64.96
CA CYS A 65 12.20 13.87 63.80
C CYS A 65 10.70 13.56 63.80
N LEU A 66 10.11 13.24 64.96
CA LEU A 66 8.67 13.02 65.09
C LEU A 66 7.89 14.31 64.83
N LEU A 67 8.30 15.43 65.43
CA LEU A 67 7.67 16.73 65.22
C LEU A 67 7.72 17.16 63.74
N LYS A 68 8.84 16.93 63.05
CA LYS A 68 8.98 17.20 61.62
C LYS A 68 8.00 16.38 60.79
N ARG A 69 7.83 15.09 61.11
CA ARG A 69 6.83 14.21 60.46
C ARG A 69 5.40 14.66 60.70
N GLU A 70 5.13 15.24 61.86
CA GLU A 70 3.83 15.86 62.21
C GLU A 70 3.62 17.22 61.53
N GLY A 71 4.58 17.68 60.71
CA GLY A 71 4.47 18.94 59.95
C GLY A 71 4.84 20.19 60.74
N ILE A 72 5.42 20.04 61.93
CA ILE A 72 5.79 21.16 62.80
C ILE A 72 7.13 21.76 62.35
N GLN A 73 7.20 23.09 62.27
CA GLN A 73 8.44 23.83 62.01
C GLN A 73 9.36 23.72 63.24
N LEU A 74 10.50 23.06 63.08
CA LEU A 74 11.42 22.78 64.19
C LEU A 74 12.06 24.06 64.76
N GLU A 75 12.10 25.12 63.96
CA GLU A 75 12.58 26.45 64.35
C GLU A 75 11.77 27.03 65.53
N ILE A 76 10.50 26.63 65.68
CA ILE A 76 9.65 27.01 66.81
C ILE A 76 10.24 26.47 68.12
N VAL A 77 10.73 25.23 68.13
CA VAL A 77 11.35 24.61 69.32
C VAL A 77 12.62 25.37 69.70
N SER A 78 13.46 25.68 68.71
CA SER A 78 14.69 26.48 68.89
C SER A 78 14.40 27.88 69.45
N GLN A 79 13.38 28.56 68.94
CA GLN A 79 12.98 29.89 69.41
C GLN A 79 12.44 29.84 70.84
N ASN A 80 11.55 28.88 71.13
CA ASN A 80 10.95 28.73 72.44
C ASN A 80 11.99 28.34 73.51
N LEU A 81 12.93 27.45 73.19
CA LEU A 81 14.06 27.13 74.09
C LEU A 81 14.95 28.36 74.39
N ASN A 82 15.14 29.25 73.40
CA ASN A 82 15.85 30.51 73.64
C ASN A 82 15.11 31.43 74.61
N GLU A 83 13.78 31.47 74.58
CA GLU A 83 12.99 32.23 75.56
C GLU A 83 13.09 31.64 76.96
N VAL A 84 13.09 30.31 77.10
CA VAL A 84 13.36 29.64 78.38
C VAL A 84 14.75 29.98 78.91
N TYR A 85 15.76 30.00 78.03
CA TYR A 85 17.11 30.39 78.40
C TYR A 85 17.19 31.86 78.89
N LYS A 86 16.53 32.79 78.18
CA LYS A 86 16.41 34.19 78.63
C LYS A 86 15.72 34.31 79.99
N TYR A 87 14.67 33.50 80.22
CA TYR A 87 13.97 33.47 81.50
C TYR A 87 14.84 32.91 82.64
N CYS A 88 15.64 31.88 82.35
CA CYS A 88 16.63 31.35 83.30
C CYS A 88 17.61 32.44 83.76
N LYS A 89 18.17 33.22 82.83
CA LYS A 89 19.10 34.31 83.17
C LYS A 89 18.50 35.37 84.10
N LYS A 90 17.19 35.62 84.02
CA LYS A 90 16.48 36.56 84.90
C LYS A 90 16.30 36.03 86.33
N LYS A 91 16.41 34.72 86.54
CA LYS A 91 16.23 34.04 87.84
C LYS A 91 17.56 33.77 88.57
N ASP A 92 18.68 34.14 87.97
CA ASP A 92 20.04 34.06 88.54
C ASP A 92 20.46 32.64 88.99
N ASP A 93 20.03 31.61 88.25
CA ASP A 93 20.33 30.19 88.48
C ASP A 93 21.41 29.71 87.49
N GLU A 94 22.67 30.09 87.76
CA GLU A 94 23.80 29.88 86.83
C GLU A 94 23.95 28.41 86.38
N GLU A 95 23.90 27.45 87.32
CA GLU A 95 24.08 26.02 87.02
C GLU A 95 22.98 25.49 86.07
N PHE A 96 21.73 25.91 86.28
CA PHE A 96 20.61 25.51 85.43
C PHE A 96 20.70 26.19 84.05
N CYS A 97 21.13 27.45 83.99
CA CYS A 97 21.27 28.17 82.74
C CYS A 97 22.31 27.53 81.81
N ASP A 98 23.41 26.99 82.35
CA ASP A 98 24.39 26.24 81.56
C ASP A 98 23.82 24.94 80.97
N LYS A 99 22.97 24.23 81.73
CA LYS A 99 22.28 23.03 81.25
C LYS A 99 21.29 23.36 80.11
N ILE A 100 20.56 24.46 80.22
CA ILE A 100 19.66 24.94 79.16
C ILE A 100 20.43 25.47 77.94
N LYS A 101 21.56 26.15 78.13
CA LYS A 101 22.42 26.60 77.02
C LYS A 101 22.89 25.43 76.15
N LYS A 102 23.32 24.32 76.78
CA LYS A 102 23.69 23.08 76.06
C LYS A 102 22.50 22.49 75.31
N LEU A 103 21.31 22.51 75.90
CA LEU A 103 20.09 22.03 75.25
C LEU A 103 19.73 22.85 74.00
N VAL A 104 19.82 24.19 74.10
CA VAL A 104 19.62 25.10 72.95
C VAL A 104 20.58 24.77 71.82
N ASP A 105 21.87 24.64 72.13
CA ASP A 105 22.91 24.36 71.15
C ASP A 105 22.67 23.02 70.42
N HIS A 106 22.40 21.95 71.17
CA HIS A 106 22.15 20.63 70.59
C HIS A 106 20.85 20.57 69.81
N THR A 107 19.81 21.27 70.27
CA THR A 107 18.56 21.36 69.51
C THR A 107 18.81 22.07 68.18
N ASN A 108 19.49 23.23 68.18
CA ASN A 108 19.78 23.96 66.94
C ASN A 108 20.61 23.15 65.94
N LEU A 109 21.60 22.40 66.43
CA LEU A 109 22.42 21.54 65.59
C LEU A 109 21.59 20.43 64.92
N GLU A 110 20.72 19.75 65.68
CA GLU A 110 19.87 18.69 65.13
C GLU A 110 18.79 19.25 64.21
N VAL A 111 18.23 20.44 64.48
CA VAL A 111 17.32 21.13 63.54
C VAL A 111 18.00 21.39 62.20
N ALA A 112 19.23 21.93 62.21
CA ALA A 112 19.99 22.16 60.98
C ALA A 112 20.28 20.86 60.21
N ARG A 113 20.64 19.79 60.92
CA ARG A 113 20.91 18.47 60.32
C ARG A 113 19.65 17.86 59.69
N ILE A 114 18.52 17.89 60.39
CA ILE A 114 17.24 17.35 59.88
C ILE A 114 16.82 18.10 58.61
N ASN A 115 16.92 19.44 58.60
CA ASN A 115 16.58 20.24 57.43
C ASN A 115 17.51 19.98 56.23
N TYR A 116 18.81 19.75 56.46
CA TYR A 116 19.74 19.39 55.39
C TYR A 116 19.40 18.06 54.71
N VAL A 117 19.06 17.03 55.50
CA VAL A 117 18.67 15.72 54.97
C VAL A 117 17.36 15.80 54.18
N ASP A 118 16.38 16.57 54.68
CA ASP A 118 15.09 16.81 54.00
C ASP A 118 15.27 17.52 52.64
N ASP A 119 16.15 18.52 52.56
CA ASP A 119 16.47 19.19 51.28
C ASP A 119 17.17 18.25 50.29
N PHE A 120 18.07 17.39 50.79
CA PHE A 120 18.76 16.40 49.96
C PHE A 120 17.79 15.35 49.40
N GLU A 121 16.86 14.85 50.22
CA GLU A 121 15.84 13.88 49.80
C GLU A 121 14.93 14.46 48.71
N LYS A 122 14.50 15.72 48.85
CA LYS A 122 13.70 16.42 47.83
C LYS A 122 14.43 16.52 46.50
N LYS A 123 15.72 16.87 46.52
CA LYS A 123 16.56 16.95 45.31
C LYS A 123 16.73 15.60 44.62
N LEU A 124 16.89 14.52 45.40
CA LEU A 124 16.99 13.17 44.85
C LEU A 124 15.69 12.70 44.19
N ASN A 125 14.54 12.96 44.81
CA ASN A 125 13.25 12.57 44.25
C ASN A 125 12.96 13.28 42.90
N ILE A 126 13.28 14.57 42.79
CA ILE A 126 13.13 15.33 41.54
C ILE A 126 14.02 14.76 40.41
N ASN A 127 15.25 14.37 40.75
CA ASN A 127 16.19 13.80 39.79
C ASN A 127 15.82 12.36 39.40
N GLY A 128 15.23 11.58 40.32
CA GLY A 128 14.79 10.21 40.05
C GLY A 128 13.67 10.13 39.00
N GLU A 129 12.65 10.98 39.11
CA GLU A 129 11.55 11.02 38.13
C GLU A 129 12.04 11.44 36.74
N SER A 130 12.82 12.52 36.66
CA SER A 130 13.38 12.99 35.38
C SER A 130 14.33 11.98 34.73
N PHE A 131 15.09 11.23 35.54
CA PHE A 131 15.93 10.14 35.05
C PHE A 131 15.09 8.97 34.51
N SER A 132 14.01 8.58 35.20
CA SER A 132 13.12 7.51 34.75
C SER A 132 12.43 7.83 33.42
N LEU A 133 12.00 9.08 33.23
CA LEU A 133 11.43 9.57 31.98
C LEU A 133 12.45 9.46 30.84
N ARG A 134 13.68 9.91 31.08
CA ARG A 134 14.74 9.85 30.07
C ARG A 134 15.13 8.42 29.69
N ILE A 135 15.13 7.49 30.64
CA ILE A 135 15.34 6.05 30.37
C ILE A 135 14.21 5.48 29.51
N THR A 136 12.97 5.90 29.77
CA THR A 136 11.81 5.47 29.00
C THR A 136 11.88 5.98 27.56
N GLU A 137 12.20 7.27 27.37
CA GLU A 137 12.42 7.87 26.05
C GLU A 137 13.54 7.17 25.27
N ILE A 138 14.66 6.86 25.93
CA ILE A 138 15.77 6.12 25.30
C ILE A 138 15.32 4.72 24.86
N ASN A 139 14.55 4.01 25.70
CA ASN A 139 14.04 2.69 25.35
C ASN A 139 13.06 2.74 24.17
N GLU A 140 12.20 3.76 24.10
CA GLU A 140 11.32 3.99 22.96
C GLU A 140 12.11 4.28 21.67
N GLN A 141 13.14 5.13 21.75
CA GLN A 141 14.03 5.40 20.61
C GLN A 141 14.79 4.16 20.15
N ILE A 142 15.27 3.33 21.09
CA ILE A 142 15.94 2.06 20.77
C ILE A 142 14.97 1.14 20.02
N ASN A 143 13.74 0.99 20.51
CA ASN A 143 12.73 0.15 19.85
C ASN A 143 12.39 0.69 18.44
N ASP A 144 12.23 2.00 18.27
CA ASP A 144 12.00 2.61 16.95
C ASP A 144 13.19 2.39 16.00
N VAL A 145 14.43 2.50 16.48
CA VAL A 145 15.62 2.23 15.66
C VAL A 145 15.73 0.73 15.31
N THR A 146 15.44 -0.17 16.25
CA THR A 146 15.46 -1.61 16.01
C THR A 146 14.42 -2.01 14.97
N THR A 147 13.19 -1.51 15.06
CA THR A 147 12.14 -1.80 14.07
C THR A 147 12.52 -1.27 12.68
N LYS A 148 13.03 -0.03 12.59
CA LYS A 148 13.55 0.54 11.33
C LYS A 148 14.70 -0.28 10.74
N LEU A 149 15.58 -0.80 11.58
CA LEU A 149 16.71 -1.63 11.17
C LEU A 149 16.24 -3.00 10.65
N GLU A 150 15.27 -3.64 11.31
CA GLU A 150 14.66 -4.88 10.83
C GLU A 150 13.96 -4.68 9.49
N ASP A 151 13.21 -3.59 9.32
CA ASP A 151 12.57 -3.23 8.06
C ASP A 151 13.60 -2.97 6.95
N ALA A 152 14.69 -2.26 7.26
CA ALA A 152 15.78 -2.04 6.32
C ALA A 152 16.46 -3.36 5.91
N LYS A 153 16.72 -4.26 6.88
CA LYS A 153 17.29 -5.59 6.63
C LYS A 153 16.38 -6.44 5.75
N LYS A 154 15.06 -6.39 6.00
CA LYS A 154 14.06 -7.10 5.20
C LYS A 154 14.01 -6.55 3.76
N LYS A 155 13.98 -5.23 3.59
CA LYS A 155 14.05 -4.58 2.28
C LYS A 155 15.32 -4.97 1.53
N MET A 156 16.47 -4.96 2.20
CA MET A 156 17.75 -5.36 1.62
C MET A 156 17.74 -6.83 1.18
N ASN A 157 17.25 -7.75 2.00
CA ASN A 157 17.14 -9.17 1.63
C ASN A 157 16.21 -9.38 0.42
N ASN A 158 15.08 -8.66 0.37
CA ASN A 158 14.21 -8.71 -0.80
C ASN A 158 14.92 -8.20 -2.06
N SER A 159 15.67 -7.09 -1.97
CA SER A 159 16.46 -6.59 -3.10
C SER A 159 17.51 -7.58 -3.58
N TYR A 160 18.19 -8.32 -2.69
CA TYR A 160 19.10 -9.40 -3.09
C TYR A 160 18.39 -10.52 -3.87
N SER A 161 17.19 -10.91 -3.43
CA SER A 161 16.37 -11.88 -4.17
C SER A 161 16.02 -11.35 -5.57
N ASP A 162 15.63 -10.08 -5.69
CA ASP A 162 15.35 -9.45 -6.96
C ASP A 162 16.58 -9.42 -7.88
N PHE A 163 17.77 -9.11 -7.33
CA PHE A 163 19.03 -9.15 -8.08
C PHE A 163 19.37 -10.53 -8.63
N ILE A 164 19.21 -11.59 -7.81
CA ILE A 164 19.43 -12.97 -8.24
C ILE A 164 18.45 -13.33 -9.36
N ALA A 165 17.18 -12.94 -9.23
CA ALA A 165 16.17 -13.18 -10.25
C ALA A 165 16.50 -12.46 -11.56
N ILE A 166 16.89 -11.18 -11.51
CA ILE A 166 17.30 -10.39 -12.67
C ILE A 166 18.51 -11.03 -13.37
N LEU A 167 19.51 -11.47 -12.61
CA LEU A 167 20.69 -12.14 -13.16
C LEU A 167 20.31 -13.46 -13.86
N GLY A 168 19.40 -14.23 -13.26
CA GLY A 168 18.86 -15.45 -13.85
C GLY A 168 18.14 -15.19 -15.18
N VAL A 169 17.27 -14.17 -15.23
CA VAL A 169 16.59 -13.81 -16.48
C VAL A 169 17.56 -13.26 -17.51
N PHE A 170 18.56 -12.47 -17.11
CA PHE A 170 19.59 -11.96 -18.01
C PHE A 170 20.40 -13.09 -18.64
N ALA A 171 20.81 -14.10 -17.85
CA ALA A 171 21.47 -15.29 -18.37
C ALA A 171 20.57 -16.04 -19.39
N GLY A 172 19.27 -16.13 -19.11
CA GLY A 172 18.28 -16.69 -20.04
C GLY A 172 18.19 -15.92 -21.36
N ILE A 173 18.15 -14.58 -21.31
CA ILE A 173 18.14 -13.71 -22.50
C ILE A 173 19.40 -13.95 -23.34
N VAL A 174 20.58 -13.97 -22.71
CA VAL A 174 21.87 -14.21 -23.38
C VAL A 174 21.89 -15.60 -24.06
N LEU A 175 21.40 -16.64 -23.37
CA LEU A 175 21.31 -17.99 -23.92
C LEU A 175 20.38 -18.05 -25.15
N VAL A 176 19.20 -17.43 -25.07
CA VAL A 176 18.25 -17.37 -26.20
C VAL A 176 18.82 -16.56 -27.36
N PHE A 177 19.53 -15.46 -27.07
CA PHE A 177 20.17 -14.66 -28.10
C PHE A 177 21.24 -15.44 -28.86
N PHE A 178 22.14 -16.14 -28.14
CA PHE A 178 23.16 -16.97 -28.78
C PHE A 178 22.56 -18.19 -29.48
N GLY A 179 21.55 -18.84 -28.89
CA GLY A 179 20.83 -19.95 -29.50
C GLY A 179 20.11 -19.54 -30.79
N GLY A 180 19.39 -18.42 -30.75
CA GLY A 180 18.72 -17.82 -31.89
C GLY A 180 19.69 -17.42 -33.00
N THR A 181 20.80 -16.78 -32.64
CA THR A 181 21.86 -16.39 -33.60
C THR A 181 22.51 -17.61 -34.23
N SER A 182 22.73 -18.69 -33.48
CA SER A 182 23.27 -19.95 -34.02
C SER A 182 22.32 -20.60 -35.03
N ILE A 183 21.02 -20.64 -34.74
CA ILE A 183 20.00 -21.16 -35.67
C ILE A 183 19.96 -20.31 -36.94
N LEU A 184 19.94 -18.97 -36.82
CA LEU A 184 20.01 -18.07 -37.97
C LEU A 184 21.28 -18.27 -38.79
N GLY A 185 22.43 -18.43 -38.14
CA GLY A 185 23.71 -18.73 -38.78
C GLY A 185 23.67 -20.04 -39.58
N ASN A 186 23.05 -21.09 -39.03
CA ASN A 186 22.87 -22.36 -39.73
C ASN A 186 21.95 -22.25 -40.95
N ILE A 187 20.88 -21.45 -40.88
CA ILE A 187 19.99 -21.22 -42.02
C ILE A 187 20.73 -20.46 -43.14
N ILE A 188 21.48 -19.42 -42.78
CA ILE A 188 22.27 -18.62 -43.74
C ILE A 188 23.39 -19.48 -44.35
N GLY A 189 24.09 -20.28 -43.54
CA GLY A 189 25.16 -21.18 -44.01
C GLY A 189 24.66 -22.26 -44.99
N ASN A 190 23.41 -22.69 -44.86
CA ASN A 190 22.77 -23.65 -45.77
C ASN A 190 22.01 -22.99 -46.93
N MET A 191 22.04 -21.67 -47.06
CA MET A 191 21.32 -20.95 -48.11
C MET A 191 21.79 -21.33 -49.52
N GLN A 192 23.02 -21.79 -49.70
CA GLN A 192 23.50 -22.29 -51.00
C GLN A 192 22.84 -23.62 -51.41
N LYS A 193 22.43 -24.45 -50.44
CA LYS A 193 21.85 -25.78 -50.68
C LYS A 193 20.32 -25.77 -50.66
N MET A 194 19.72 -24.66 -50.21
CA MET A 194 18.28 -24.52 -50.01
C MET A 194 17.73 -23.39 -50.87
N GLU A 195 16.48 -23.54 -51.31
CA GLU A 195 15.77 -22.47 -52.02
C GLU A 195 15.69 -21.21 -51.13
N THR A 196 16.02 -20.04 -51.70
CA THR A 196 16.11 -18.77 -50.96
C THR A 196 14.81 -18.44 -50.21
N VAL A 197 13.64 -18.76 -50.79
CA VAL A 197 12.33 -18.51 -50.17
C VAL A 197 12.12 -19.37 -48.92
N LYS A 198 12.60 -20.62 -48.91
CA LYS A 198 12.61 -21.48 -47.71
C LYS A 198 13.50 -20.88 -46.62
N ALA A 199 14.66 -20.33 -46.99
CA ALA A 199 15.60 -19.71 -46.04
C ALA A 199 14.98 -18.50 -45.36
N VAL A 200 14.39 -17.59 -46.15
CA VAL A 200 13.71 -16.39 -45.64
C VAL A 200 12.56 -16.77 -44.70
N MET A 201 11.78 -17.80 -45.04
CA MET A 201 10.69 -18.29 -44.18
C MET A 201 11.22 -18.82 -42.85
N MET A 202 12.24 -19.69 -42.85
CA MET A 202 12.84 -20.23 -41.62
C MET A 202 13.48 -19.14 -40.75
N CYS A 203 14.18 -18.17 -41.37
CA CYS A 203 14.73 -17.02 -40.67
C CYS A 203 13.63 -16.18 -40.02
N SER A 204 12.52 -15.93 -40.72
CA SER A 204 11.40 -15.14 -40.20
C SER A 204 10.71 -15.85 -39.03
N ILE A 205 10.48 -17.16 -39.13
CA ILE A 205 9.91 -17.96 -38.03
C ILE A 205 10.82 -17.93 -36.80
N THR A 206 12.13 -18.15 -37.02
CA THR A 206 13.12 -18.12 -35.92
C THR A 206 13.18 -16.72 -35.30
N GLY A 207 13.13 -15.68 -36.12
CA GLY A 207 13.10 -14.28 -35.68
C GLY A 207 11.92 -13.98 -34.78
N ILE A 208 10.70 -14.38 -35.16
CA ILE A 208 9.49 -14.20 -34.32
C ILE A 208 9.69 -14.89 -32.97
N VAL A 209 10.09 -16.17 -32.98
CA VAL A 209 10.24 -16.97 -31.76
C VAL A 209 11.28 -16.36 -30.81
N VAL A 210 12.47 -16.03 -31.32
CA VAL A 210 13.54 -15.43 -30.52
C VAL A 210 13.11 -14.07 -29.96
N PHE A 211 12.46 -13.25 -30.78
CA PHE A 211 12.00 -11.93 -30.39
C PHE A 211 10.91 -11.98 -29.31
N ASP A 212 9.94 -12.88 -29.44
CA ASP A 212 8.87 -13.08 -28.46
C ASP A 212 9.40 -13.62 -27.11
N ILE A 213 10.38 -14.55 -27.14
CA ILE A 213 11.00 -15.05 -25.92
C ILE A 213 11.78 -13.94 -25.20
N ILE A 214 12.54 -13.12 -25.93
CA ILE A 214 13.25 -11.97 -25.35
C ILE A 214 12.25 -10.98 -24.73
N PHE A 215 11.15 -10.68 -25.43
CA PHE A 215 10.10 -9.84 -24.88
C PHE A 215 9.50 -10.42 -23.60
N MET A 216 9.19 -11.72 -23.59
CA MET A 216 8.67 -12.41 -22.41
C MET A 216 9.61 -12.26 -21.20
N PHE A 217 10.92 -12.43 -21.41
CA PHE A 217 11.91 -12.22 -20.35
C PHE A 217 12.00 -10.78 -19.86
N ILE A 218 11.99 -9.80 -20.76
CA ILE A 218 11.95 -8.38 -20.38
C ILE A 218 10.66 -8.05 -19.61
N TYR A 219 9.53 -8.63 -20.02
CA TYR A 219 8.26 -8.50 -19.31
C TYR A 219 8.33 -9.07 -17.89
N TYR A 220 8.95 -10.24 -17.71
CA TYR A 220 9.16 -10.80 -16.38
C TYR A 220 10.09 -9.95 -15.52
N ILE A 221 11.19 -9.43 -16.06
CA ILE A 221 12.07 -8.48 -15.34
C ILE A 221 11.29 -7.24 -14.91
N ALA A 222 10.49 -6.67 -15.81
CA ALA A 222 9.67 -5.51 -15.51
C ALA A 222 8.69 -5.79 -14.36
N LYS A 223 8.06 -6.97 -14.37
CA LYS A 223 7.12 -7.38 -13.31
C LYS A 223 7.83 -7.68 -11.98
N LEU A 224 9.04 -8.24 -12.01
CA LEU A 224 9.87 -8.45 -10.82
C LEU A 224 10.29 -7.10 -10.20
N LEU A 225 10.58 -6.11 -11.03
CA LEU A 225 10.97 -4.76 -10.60
C LEU A 225 9.78 -3.85 -10.27
N ASP A 226 8.55 -4.35 -10.35
CA ASP A 226 7.30 -3.58 -10.26
C ASP A 226 7.28 -2.33 -11.17
N ARG A 227 7.83 -2.46 -12.38
CA ARG A 227 7.88 -1.42 -13.40
C ARG A 227 6.94 -1.76 -14.55
N ASN A 228 6.25 -0.73 -15.05
CA ASN A 228 5.43 -0.89 -16.24
C ASN A 228 6.28 -0.62 -17.50
N ILE A 229 6.37 -1.61 -18.38
CA ILE A 229 6.99 -1.48 -19.72
C ILE A 229 5.97 -1.13 -20.81
N ALA A 230 4.70 -0.92 -20.44
CA ALA A 230 3.69 -0.46 -21.38
C ALA A 230 4.00 0.95 -21.89
N ALA A 231 3.78 1.17 -23.19
CA ALA A 231 3.86 2.52 -23.78
C ALA A 231 2.75 3.47 -23.28
N THR A 232 1.68 2.93 -22.69
CA THR A 232 0.52 3.69 -22.20
C THR A 232 -0.02 3.07 -20.91
N ASN A 233 -0.33 3.94 -19.94
CA ASN A 233 -0.96 3.58 -18.66
C ASN A 233 -2.48 3.74 -18.67
N ALA A 234 -3.06 4.17 -19.80
CA ALA A 234 -4.50 4.36 -19.92
C ALA A 234 -5.22 3.02 -19.72
N PRO A 235 -6.38 3.01 -19.06
CA PRO A 235 -7.21 1.83 -18.99
C PRO A 235 -7.76 1.54 -20.40
N VAL A 236 -7.41 0.40 -20.99
CA VAL A 236 -7.87 -0.02 -22.34
C VAL A 236 -8.61 -1.35 -22.27
N TRP A 237 -9.32 -1.62 -21.17
CA TRP A 237 -9.97 -2.93 -20.93
C TRP A 237 -11.21 -3.18 -21.79
N TRP A 238 -11.87 -2.11 -22.26
CA TRP A 238 -13.08 -2.19 -23.09
C TRP A 238 -12.77 -2.44 -24.57
N GLU A 239 -11.51 -2.29 -24.99
CA GLU A 239 -11.13 -2.52 -26.38
C GLU A 239 -10.75 -3.97 -26.65
N SER A 240 -10.83 -4.35 -27.93
CA SER A 240 -10.48 -5.69 -28.39
C SER A 240 -9.01 -6.03 -28.09
N ILE A 241 -8.72 -7.33 -27.94
CA ILE A 241 -7.41 -7.84 -27.52
C ILE A 241 -6.24 -7.31 -28.38
N PHE A 242 -6.46 -7.17 -29.69
CA PHE A 242 -5.45 -6.70 -30.64
C PHE A 242 -5.14 -5.21 -30.47
N VAL A 243 -6.14 -4.38 -30.21
CA VAL A 243 -5.94 -2.93 -30.04
C VAL A 243 -5.24 -2.67 -28.72
N ARG A 244 -5.66 -3.36 -27.65
CA ARG A 244 -4.97 -3.31 -26.36
C ARG A 244 -3.50 -3.72 -26.46
N PHE A 245 -3.20 -4.79 -27.18
CA PHE A 245 -1.81 -5.22 -27.37
C PHE A 245 -0.99 -4.23 -28.21
N LYS A 246 -1.58 -3.67 -29.28
CA LYS A 246 -0.96 -2.62 -30.10
C LYS A 246 -0.64 -1.36 -29.30
N GLU A 247 -1.56 -0.88 -28.47
CA GLU A 247 -1.34 0.33 -27.67
C GLU A 247 -0.35 0.10 -26.53
N ARG A 248 -0.35 -1.08 -25.92
CA ARG A 248 0.55 -1.41 -24.81
C ARG A 248 1.97 -1.74 -25.27
N TYR A 249 2.09 -2.47 -26.38
CA TYR A 249 3.35 -3.02 -26.90
C TYR A 249 3.48 -2.80 -28.42
N PRO A 250 3.55 -1.53 -28.88
CA PRO A 250 3.48 -1.21 -30.31
C PRO A 250 4.63 -1.82 -31.11
N LEU A 251 5.85 -1.80 -30.57
CA LEU A 251 7.03 -2.32 -31.27
C LEU A 251 6.90 -3.82 -31.58
N ILE A 252 6.47 -4.62 -30.59
CA ILE A 252 6.33 -6.07 -30.76
C ILE A 252 5.19 -6.41 -31.70
N PHE A 253 4.07 -5.70 -31.56
CA PHE A 253 2.94 -5.86 -32.46
C PHE A 253 3.34 -5.64 -33.93
N TRP A 254 4.05 -4.55 -34.23
CA TRP A 254 4.46 -4.25 -35.61
C TRP A 254 5.51 -5.22 -36.14
N VAL A 255 6.52 -5.60 -35.34
CA VAL A 255 7.53 -6.58 -35.76
C VAL A 255 6.88 -7.93 -36.08
N ASN A 256 5.97 -8.42 -35.24
CA ASN A 256 5.29 -9.71 -35.47
C ASN A 256 4.36 -9.65 -36.69
N ILE A 257 3.68 -8.52 -36.92
CA ILE A 257 2.88 -8.34 -38.13
C ILE A 257 3.78 -8.35 -39.39
N ILE A 258 4.90 -7.62 -39.38
CA ILE A 258 5.83 -7.59 -40.52
C ILE A 258 6.38 -8.99 -40.82
N LEU A 259 6.93 -9.67 -39.82
CA LEU A 259 7.46 -11.02 -40.01
C LEU A 259 6.36 -12.03 -40.41
N GLY A 260 5.16 -11.90 -39.85
CA GLY A 260 4.00 -12.69 -40.24
C GLY A 260 3.60 -12.48 -41.70
N THR A 261 3.64 -11.24 -42.20
CA THR A 261 3.36 -10.94 -43.62
C THR A 261 4.43 -11.53 -44.55
N ILE A 262 5.71 -11.53 -44.15
CA ILE A 262 6.78 -12.17 -44.92
C ILE A 262 6.53 -13.68 -45.03
N ILE A 263 6.18 -14.33 -43.90
CA ILE A 263 5.85 -15.77 -43.88
C ILE A 263 4.65 -16.04 -44.79
N PHE A 264 3.60 -15.22 -44.72
CA PHE A 264 2.41 -15.37 -45.55
C PHE A 264 2.74 -15.27 -47.06
N LEU A 265 3.58 -14.31 -47.45
CA LEU A 265 4.06 -14.19 -48.84
C LEU A 265 4.87 -15.42 -49.28
N CYS A 266 5.73 -15.96 -48.40
CA CYS A 266 6.44 -17.21 -48.66
C CYS A 266 5.49 -18.39 -48.85
N VAL A 267 4.44 -18.51 -48.04
CA VAL A 267 3.42 -19.57 -48.17
C VAL A 267 2.68 -19.45 -49.49
N ILE A 268 2.24 -18.24 -49.88
CA ILE A 268 1.60 -18.00 -51.19
C ILE A 268 2.52 -18.42 -52.32
N TYR A 269 3.81 -18.08 -52.26
CA TYR A 269 4.78 -18.50 -53.26
C TYR A 269 4.83 -20.03 -53.43
N TYR A 270 4.82 -20.78 -52.32
CA TYR A 270 4.77 -22.24 -52.38
C TYR A 270 3.45 -22.78 -52.92
N LEU A 271 2.30 -22.18 -52.54
CA LEU A 271 0.99 -22.57 -53.07
C LEU A 271 0.93 -22.42 -54.60
N LEU A 272 1.51 -21.36 -55.16
CA LEU A 272 1.58 -21.14 -56.60
C LEU A 272 2.45 -22.17 -57.34
N LYS A 273 3.41 -22.79 -56.65
CA LYS A 273 4.32 -23.81 -57.20
C LYS A 273 3.78 -25.23 -57.10
N ILE A 274 2.62 -25.45 -56.48
CA ILE A 274 2.04 -26.81 -56.37
C ILE A 274 1.67 -27.31 -57.79
N PRO A 275 2.15 -28.50 -58.19
CA PRO A 275 1.76 -29.09 -59.47
C PRO A 275 0.33 -29.65 -59.39
N PHE A 276 -0.53 -29.25 -60.35
CA PHE A 276 -1.86 -29.83 -60.55
C PHE A 276 -1.82 -30.65 -61.85
N GLY A 277 -1.46 -31.93 -61.74
CA GLY A 277 -1.23 -32.78 -62.90
C GLY A 277 0.09 -32.44 -63.61
N THR A 278 0.06 -32.17 -64.91
CA THR A 278 1.24 -31.81 -65.73
C THR A 278 1.56 -30.31 -65.75
N ILE A 279 0.70 -29.48 -65.14
CA ILE A 279 0.75 -28.02 -65.21
C ILE A 279 0.81 -27.48 -63.77
N THR A 280 1.61 -26.44 -63.54
CA THR A 280 1.67 -25.78 -62.23
C THR A 280 0.48 -24.85 -62.02
N LEU A 281 0.05 -24.62 -60.76
CA LEU A 281 -1.07 -23.71 -60.48
C LEU A 281 -0.83 -22.30 -61.06
N LYS A 282 0.42 -21.82 -61.05
CA LYS A 282 0.85 -20.59 -61.72
C LYS A 282 0.48 -20.60 -63.22
N GLU A 283 0.79 -21.67 -63.93
CA GLU A 283 0.52 -21.78 -65.38
C GLU A 283 -0.98 -21.87 -65.68
N VAL A 284 -1.77 -22.55 -64.84
CA VAL A 284 -3.23 -22.57 -64.95
C VAL A 284 -3.81 -21.16 -64.81
N VAL A 285 -3.34 -20.40 -63.82
CA VAL A 285 -3.75 -19.00 -63.61
C VAL A 285 -3.36 -18.13 -64.81
N ILE A 286 -2.13 -18.24 -65.30
CA ILE A 286 -1.65 -17.48 -66.47
C ILE A 286 -2.45 -17.84 -67.72
N TYR A 287 -2.71 -19.12 -67.97
CA TYR A 287 -3.51 -19.57 -69.10
C TYR A 287 -4.94 -19.04 -69.02
N GLY A 288 -5.57 -19.09 -67.83
CA GLY A 288 -6.90 -18.53 -67.61
C GLY A 288 -6.97 -17.03 -67.88
N ILE A 289 -5.98 -16.27 -67.38
CA ILE A 289 -5.86 -14.82 -67.62
C ILE A 289 -5.66 -14.53 -69.11
N ASN A 290 -4.78 -15.25 -69.78
CA ASN A 290 -4.45 -14.99 -71.18
C ASN A 290 -5.60 -15.39 -72.12
N ASN A 291 -6.31 -16.49 -71.83
CA ASN A 291 -7.52 -16.87 -72.56
C ASN A 291 -8.63 -15.81 -72.40
N LEU A 292 -8.79 -15.25 -71.21
CA LEU A 292 -9.75 -14.17 -70.96
C LEU A 292 -9.37 -12.88 -71.71
N TYR A 293 -8.07 -12.55 -71.77
CA TYR A 293 -7.55 -11.41 -72.53
C TYR A 293 -7.76 -11.57 -74.06
N VAL A 294 -7.42 -12.73 -74.62
CA VAL A 294 -7.52 -12.99 -76.06
C VAL A 294 -8.98 -13.09 -76.52
N LYS A 295 -9.84 -13.76 -75.75
CA LYS A 295 -11.24 -14.01 -76.13
C LYS A 295 -12.15 -12.80 -75.88
N HIS A 296 -11.94 -12.06 -74.79
CA HIS A 296 -12.78 -10.93 -74.40
C HIS A 296 -11.92 -9.76 -73.88
N ARG A 297 -11.19 -9.09 -74.77
CA ARG A 297 -10.26 -8.00 -74.43
C ARG A 297 -10.89 -6.88 -73.58
N ASN A 298 -12.12 -6.47 -73.93
CA ASN A 298 -12.83 -5.42 -73.18
C ASN A 298 -13.24 -5.89 -71.78
N LEU A 299 -13.68 -7.15 -71.65
CA LEU A 299 -14.03 -7.76 -70.37
C LEU A 299 -12.80 -7.84 -69.44
N PHE A 300 -11.63 -8.14 -70.00
CA PHE A 300 -10.37 -8.16 -69.26
C PHE A 300 -10.05 -6.80 -68.64
N TYR A 301 -10.08 -5.71 -69.44
CA TYR A 301 -9.77 -4.38 -68.93
C TYR A 301 -10.78 -3.90 -67.88
N VAL A 302 -12.08 -4.16 -68.06
CA VAL A 302 -13.10 -3.81 -67.06
C VAL A 302 -12.88 -4.59 -65.76
N SER A 303 -12.57 -5.89 -65.84
CA SER A 303 -12.26 -6.70 -64.67
C SER A 303 -11.00 -6.22 -63.95
N LEU A 304 -9.96 -5.84 -64.71
CA LEU A 304 -8.72 -5.29 -64.17
C LEU A 304 -8.95 -3.96 -63.43
N ILE A 305 -9.75 -3.06 -64.00
CA ILE A 305 -10.15 -1.80 -63.35
C ILE A 305 -10.91 -2.08 -62.05
N GLY A 306 -11.82 -3.06 -62.06
CA GLY A 306 -12.53 -3.51 -60.87
C GLY A 306 -11.59 -3.99 -59.75
N VAL A 307 -10.63 -4.85 -60.09
CA VAL A 307 -9.63 -5.37 -59.13
C VAL A 307 -8.76 -4.24 -58.58
N LEU A 308 -8.23 -3.37 -59.45
CA LEU A 308 -7.40 -2.24 -59.03
C LEU A 308 -8.17 -1.26 -58.13
N GLY A 309 -9.42 -0.96 -58.46
CA GLY A 309 -10.28 -0.10 -57.63
C GLY A 309 -10.49 -0.67 -56.23
N ASN A 310 -10.71 -1.99 -56.11
CA ASN A 310 -10.84 -2.66 -54.81
C ASN A 310 -9.51 -2.68 -54.02
N ILE A 311 -8.36 -2.84 -54.69
CA ILE A 311 -7.04 -2.75 -54.05
C ILE A 311 -6.79 -1.33 -53.52
N ILE A 312 -7.08 -0.29 -54.31
CA ILE A 312 -6.94 1.11 -53.89
C ILE A 312 -7.83 1.39 -52.67
N PHE A 313 -9.07 0.91 -52.68
CA PHE A 313 -9.97 1.02 -51.54
C PHE A 313 -9.42 0.30 -50.30
N LEU A 314 -8.88 -0.91 -50.45
CA LEU A 314 -8.27 -1.66 -49.34
C LEU A 314 -7.11 -0.88 -48.71
N ILE A 315 -6.24 -0.30 -49.54
CA ILE A 315 -5.12 0.55 -49.07
C ILE A 315 -5.67 1.77 -48.33
N ALA A 316 -6.64 2.49 -48.90
CA ALA A 316 -7.27 3.64 -48.26
C ALA A 316 -7.94 3.27 -46.93
N TYR A 317 -8.59 2.10 -46.85
CA TYR A 317 -9.20 1.57 -45.65
C TYR A 317 -8.16 1.26 -44.56
N ILE A 318 -7.04 0.62 -44.92
CA ILE A 318 -5.94 0.34 -43.99
C ILE A 318 -5.34 1.65 -43.47
N ILE A 319 -5.09 2.62 -44.34
CA ILE A 319 -4.57 3.95 -43.98
C ILE A 319 -5.55 4.66 -43.03
N SER A 320 -6.85 4.66 -43.33
CA SER A 320 -7.92 5.17 -42.46
C SER A 320 -7.85 4.60 -41.05
N LYS A 321 -7.67 3.28 -40.93
CA LYS A 321 -7.56 2.61 -39.63
C LYS A 321 -6.27 2.91 -38.89
N ILE A 322 -5.18 3.13 -39.60
CA ILE A 322 -3.91 3.56 -39.00
C ILE A 322 -4.01 5.01 -38.52
N CYS A 323 -4.58 5.90 -39.32
CA CYS A 323 -4.71 7.34 -39.04
C CYS A 323 -5.91 7.71 -38.16
N LYS A 324 -6.74 6.74 -37.75
CA LYS A 324 -8.00 6.95 -37.00
C LYS A 324 -8.97 7.94 -37.71
N VAL A 325 -8.95 7.98 -39.05
CA VAL A 325 -9.84 8.82 -39.87
C VAL A 325 -10.99 7.95 -40.36
N ASP A 326 -12.23 8.35 -40.12
CA ASP A 326 -13.40 7.62 -40.63
C ASP A 326 -13.72 8.02 -42.08
N ILE A 327 -13.53 7.07 -43.02
CA ILE A 327 -13.83 7.23 -44.45
C ILE A 327 -15.26 6.73 -44.80
N GLY A 328 -15.94 6.07 -43.85
CA GLY A 328 -17.29 5.52 -44.06
C GLY A 328 -18.41 6.46 -43.64
N SER A 329 -19.61 6.23 -44.17
CA SER A 329 -20.85 6.88 -43.72
C SER A 329 -21.36 6.25 -42.41
N SER A 330 -22.10 7.03 -41.63
CA SER A 330 -22.85 6.52 -40.48
C SER A 330 -24.01 5.64 -40.95
N VAL A 331 -24.17 4.48 -40.32
CA VAL A 331 -25.20 3.50 -40.66
C VAL A 331 -25.94 3.08 -39.40
N PHE A 332 -27.28 3.14 -39.45
CA PHE A 332 -28.13 2.68 -38.36
C PHE A 332 -28.11 1.16 -38.23
N ARG A 333 -27.91 0.66 -37.00
CA ARG A 333 -28.02 -0.77 -36.69
C ARG A 333 -29.47 -1.13 -36.45
N SER A 334 -29.90 -2.27 -36.98
CA SER A 334 -31.20 -2.84 -36.66
C SER A 334 -31.09 -3.62 -35.35
N HIS A 335 -32.01 -3.39 -34.42
CA HIS A 335 -32.09 -4.15 -33.18
C HIS A 335 -33.32 -5.07 -33.20
N ALA A 336 -33.22 -6.23 -32.54
CA ALA A 336 -34.35 -7.13 -32.38
C ALA A 336 -35.36 -6.52 -31.40
N GLN A 337 -36.65 -6.61 -31.73
CA GLN A 337 -37.72 -6.25 -30.81
C GLN A 337 -37.81 -7.27 -29.68
N TRP A 338 -37.94 -6.77 -28.45
CA TRP A 338 -38.05 -7.58 -27.24
C TRP A 338 -39.35 -8.39 -27.24
N ILE A 339 -39.23 -9.69 -26.91
CA ILE A 339 -40.34 -10.62 -26.69
C ILE A 339 -40.11 -11.27 -25.33
N ASP A 340 -41.14 -11.34 -24.50
CA ASP A 340 -41.01 -11.85 -23.14
C ASP A 340 -42.18 -12.78 -22.80
N TRP A 341 -42.09 -13.49 -21.67
CA TRP A 341 -43.18 -14.30 -21.15
C TRP A 341 -43.53 -13.87 -19.72
N GLU A 342 -44.81 -13.96 -19.38
CA GLU A 342 -45.33 -13.60 -18.07
C GLU A 342 -46.29 -14.70 -17.60
N TYR A 343 -46.25 -15.03 -16.32
CA TYR A 343 -47.20 -15.96 -15.72
C TYR A 343 -48.45 -15.20 -15.28
N ASN A 344 -49.63 -15.69 -15.67
CA ASN A 344 -50.91 -15.10 -15.25
C ASN A 344 -51.59 -16.02 -14.23
N GLU A 345 -51.78 -15.49 -13.03
CA GLU A 345 -52.38 -16.20 -11.89
C GLU A 345 -53.86 -16.53 -12.09
N GLU A 346 -54.61 -15.74 -12.88
CA GLU A 346 -56.05 -15.94 -13.09
C GLU A 346 -56.36 -17.12 -14.03
N GLU A 347 -55.51 -17.36 -15.03
CA GLU A 347 -55.71 -18.39 -16.05
C GLU A 347 -54.82 -19.64 -15.86
N ASP A 348 -53.94 -19.64 -14.86
CA ASP A 348 -52.92 -20.69 -14.60
C ASP A 348 -52.09 -21.02 -15.87
N LYS A 349 -51.69 -19.96 -16.60
CA LYS A 349 -51.02 -20.07 -17.91
C LYS A 349 -49.91 -19.03 -18.08
N TYR A 350 -48.91 -19.41 -18.87
CA TYR A 350 -47.80 -18.54 -19.30
C TYR A 350 -48.15 -17.84 -20.61
N PHE A 351 -48.18 -16.52 -20.60
CA PHE A 351 -48.46 -15.66 -21.74
C PHE A 351 -47.15 -15.18 -22.36
N VAL A 352 -46.98 -15.34 -23.67
CA VAL A 352 -45.88 -14.74 -24.42
C VAL A 352 -46.34 -13.41 -25.00
N ARG A 353 -45.65 -12.33 -24.63
CA ARG A 353 -45.93 -10.96 -25.04
C ARG A 353 -44.91 -10.44 -26.05
N ASP A 354 -45.42 -9.80 -27.09
CA ASP A 354 -44.64 -9.08 -28.10
C ASP A 354 -45.04 -7.59 -28.00
N GLY A 355 -44.26 -6.83 -27.24
CA GLY A 355 -44.67 -5.51 -26.77
C GLY A 355 -45.94 -5.58 -25.90
N GLU A 356 -46.98 -4.87 -26.29
CA GLU A 356 -48.27 -4.83 -25.57
C GLU A 356 -49.23 -5.96 -25.99
N LYS A 357 -48.88 -6.80 -26.97
CA LYS A 357 -49.78 -7.81 -27.53
C LYS A 357 -49.48 -9.20 -26.99
N ASN A 358 -50.53 -9.91 -26.55
CA ASN A 358 -50.46 -11.32 -26.22
C ASN A 358 -50.44 -12.18 -27.49
N VAL A 359 -49.36 -12.92 -27.71
CA VAL A 359 -49.14 -13.71 -28.94
C VAL A 359 -49.53 -15.17 -28.76
N LYS A 360 -49.12 -15.80 -27.66
CA LYS A 360 -49.41 -17.22 -27.38
C LYS A 360 -49.54 -17.49 -25.88
N LYS A 361 -50.31 -18.53 -25.56
CA LYS A 361 -50.48 -19.06 -24.19
C LYS A 361 -49.91 -20.47 -24.10
N PHE A 362 -49.23 -20.81 -23.01
CA PHE A 362 -48.68 -22.13 -22.74
C PHE A 362 -49.03 -22.59 -21.33
N ASN A 363 -49.33 -23.88 -21.17
CA ASN A 363 -49.59 -24.49 -19.85
C ASN A 363 -48.30 -24.89 -19.10
N SER A 364 -47.12 -24.65 -19.67
CA SER A 364 -45.84 -25.07 -19.08
C SER A 364 -44.77 -24.02 -19.32
N ALA A 365 -44.06 -23.63 -18.24
CA ALA A 365 -42.96 -22.67 -18.28
C ALA A 365 -41.90 -23.07 -19.32
N LYS A 366 -41.55 -24.37 -19.40
CA LYS A 366 -40.55 -24.87 -20.35
C LYS A 366 -40.93 -24.59 -21.80
N LYS A 367 -42.23 -24.70 -22.15
CA LYS A 367 -42.71 -24.44 -23.51
C LYS A 367 -42.74 -22.94 -23.81
N ALA A 368 -43.11 -22.11 -22.83
CA ALA A 368 -43.09 -20.64 -22.97
C ALA A 368 -41.66 -20.14 -23.19
N ILE A 369 -40.71 -20.55 -22.35
CA ILE A 369 -39.28 -20.19 -22.45
C ILE A 369 -38.70 -20.65 -23.80
N TRP A 370 -38.94 -21.90 -24.18
CA TRP A 370 -38.44 -22.43 -25.45
C TRP A 370 -38.97 -21.63 -26.65
N TYR A 371 -40.25 -21.23 -26.62
CA TYR A 371 -40.85 -20.42 -27.68
C TYR A 371 -40.27 -19.00 -27.72
N THR A 372 -40.15 -18.33 -26.57
CA THR A 372 -39.57 -16.98 -26.49
C THR A 372 -38.11 -16.97 -26.96
N ASP A 373 -37.31 -17.96 -26.54
CA ASP A 373 -35.92 -18.08 -26.96
C ASP A 373 -35.80 -18.33 -28.47
N THR A 374 -36.63 -19.21 -29.02
CA THR A 374 -36.62 -19.49 -30.46
C THR A 374 -36.97 -18.24 -31.27
N VAL A 375 -38.02 -17.52 -30.88
CA VAL A 375 -38.45 -16.30 -31.59
C VAL A 375 -37.42 -15.18 -31.43
N ARG A 376 -36.85 -15.00 -30.23
CA ARG A 376 -35.77 -14.04 -29.96
C ARG A 376 -34.55 -14.33 -30.84
N ASN A 377 -34.06 -15.57 -30.87
CA ASN A 377 -32.90 -15.95 -31.67
C ASN A 377 -33.15 -15.70 -33.17
N ILE A 378 -34.35 -15.99 -33.67
CA ILE A 378 -34.72 -15.72 -35.07
C ILE A 378 -34.74 -14.21 -35.36
N ARG A 379 -35.28 -13.38 -34.46
CA ARG A 379 -35.33 -11.92 -34.61
C ARG A 379 -33.94 -11.30 -34.52
N GLU A 380 -33.12 -11.75 -33.59
CA GLU A 380 -31.72 -11.33 -33.45
C GLU A 380 -30.91 -11.71 -34.69
N PHE A 381 -31.11 -12.92 -35.21
CA PHE A 381 -30.50 -13.33 -36.48
C PHE A 381 -30.95 -12.41 -37.63
N MET A 382 -32.24 -12.16 -37.80
CA MET A 382 -32.75 -11.26 -38.85
C MET A 382 -32.23 -9.82 -38.70
N ALA A 383 -32.22 -9.28 -37.48
CA ALA A 383 -31.70 -7.94 -37.21
C ALA A 383 -30.18 -7.86 -37.47
N THR A 384 -29.43 -8.91 -37.12
CA THR A 384 -28.01 -9.05 -37.42
C THR A 384 -27.79 -9.11 -38.92
N MET A 385 -28.53 -9.94 -39.65
CA MET A 385 -28.44 -10.04 -41.11
C MET A 385 -28.77 -8.71 -41.80
N LYS A 386 -29.83 -8.03 -41.37
CA LYS A 386 -30.18 -6.69 -41.88
C LYS A 386 -29.07 -5.69 -41.60
N THR A 387 -28.47 -5.75 -40.41
CA THR A 387 -27.35 -4.89 -40.05
C THR A 387 -26.12 -5.20 -40.89
N VAL A 388 -25.79 -6.48 -41.12
CA VAL A 388 -24.69 -6.92 -41.98
C VAL A 388 -24.88 -6.42 -43.40
N ILE A 389 -26.06 -6.60 -44.00
CA ILE A 389 -26.36 -6.14 -45.36
C ILE A 389 -26.23 -4.62 -45.46
N THR A 390 -26.84 -3.89 -44.51
CA THR A 390 -26.77 -2.43 -44.46
C THR A 390 -25.32 -1.96 -44.30
N ILE A 391 -24.52 -2.59 -43.44
CA ILE A 391 -23.10 -2.26 -43.26
C ILE A 391 -22.29 -2.59 -44.52
N SER A 392 -22.48 -3.74 -45.14
CA SER A 392 -21.73 -4.16 -46.32
C SER A 392 -21.98 -3.27 -47.53
N LEU A 393 -23.22 -2.80 -47.73
CA LEU A 393 -23.61 -2.02 -48.91
C LEU A 393 -23.56 -0.50 -48.67
N LEU A 394 -23.98 -0.03 -47.49
CA LEU A 394 -24.23 1.40 -47.27
C LEU A 394 -23.16 2.11 -46.47
N ARG A 395 -22.22 1.39 -45.84
CA ARG A 395 -21.09 2.01 -45.11
C ARG A 395 -20.07 2.67 -46.03
N TYR A 396 -19.91 2.13 -47.24
CA TYR A 396 -18.99 2.64 -48.26
C TYR A 396 -19.74 2.84 -49.58
N PRO A 397 -20.65 3.84 -49.65
CA PRO A 397 -21.59 3.98 -50.77
C PRO A 397 -20.87 4.15 -52.11
N TYR A 398 -19.76 4.89 -52.15
CA TYR A 398 -18.96 5.08 -53.36
C TYR A 398 -18.35 3.78 -53.89
N LEU A 399 -17.86 2.90 -53.01
CA LEU A 399 -17.33 1.59 -53.42
C LEU A 399 -18.45 0.68 -53.91
N THR A 400 -19.60 0.70 -53.25
CA THR A 400 -20.76 -0.11 -53.65
C THR A 400 -21.27 0.31 -55.02
N ILE A 401 -21.39 1.62 -55.29
CA ILE A 401 -21.76 2.14 -56.61
C ILE A 401 -20.71 1.73 -57.64
N PHE A 402 -19.41 1.89 -57.34
CA PHE A 402 -18.33 1.46 -58.22
C PHE A 402 -18.43 -0.03 -58.57
N ASN A 403 -18.60 -0.90 -57.57
CA ASN A 403 -18.72 -2.35 -57.79
C ASN A 403 -19.99 -2.72 -58.57
N ILE A 404 -21.12 -2.05 -58.34
CA ILE A 404 -22.36 -2.26 -59.13
C ILE A 404 -22.13 -1.89 -60.60
N VAL A 405 -21.48 -0.75 -60.87
CA VAL A 405 -21.17 -0.30 -62.24
C VAL A 405 -20.23 -1.30 -62.93
N ILE A 406 -19.18 -1.74 -62.24
CA ILE A 406 -18.22 -2.72 -62.78
C ILE A 406 -18.92 -4.06 -63.07
N ILE A 407 -19.73 -4.58 -62.14
CA ILE A 407 -20.47 -5.83 -62.35
C ILE A 407 -21.45 -5.70 -63.52
N GLY A 408 -22.16 -4.57 -63.62
CA GLY A 408 -23.05 -4.30 -64.74
C GLY A 408 -22.32 -4.28 -66.10
N LEU A 409 -21.15 -3.65 -66.16
CA LEU A 409 -20.30 -3.66 -67.35
C LEU A 409 -19.76 -5.05 -67.69
N VAL A 410 -19.38 -5.84 -66.68
CA VAL A 410 -18.94 -7.24 -66.84
C VAL A 410 -20.06 -8.09 -67.45
N VAL A 411 -21.29 -7.99 -66.92
CA VAL A 411 -22.46 -8.73 -67.43
C VAL A 411 -22.83 -8.28 -68.85
N TYR A 412 -22.74 -6.98 -69.14
CA TYR A 412 -23.00 -6.45 -70.48
C TYR A 412 -21.99 -6.95 -71.52
N LEU A 413 -20.70 -7.02 -71.17
CA LEU A 413 -19.63 -7.48 -72.06
C LEU A 413 -19.52 -9.00 -72.17
N LEU A 414 -20.23 -9.75 -71.30
CA LEU A 414 -20.35 -11.21 -71.35
C LEU A 414 -21.47 -11.69 -72.30
N LYS A 415 -22.46 -10.82 -72.57
CA LYS A 415 -23.41 -11.02 -73.68
C LYS A 415 -22.73 -10.72 -75.01
#